data_AF-A0A0Q3VR76-F1
#
_entry.id   AF-A0A0Q3VR76-F1
#
_cell.length_a   1.000
_cell.length_b   1.000
_cell.length_c   1.000
_cell.angle_alpha   90.00
_cell.angle_beta   90.00
_cell.angle_gamma   90.00
#
_symmetry.space_group_name_H-M   'P 1'
#
loop_
_entity.id
_entity.type
_entity.pdbx_description
1 polymer ?
#
loop_
_entity_poly.entity_id
_entity_poly.type
_entity_poly.pdbx_seq_one_letter_code
_entity_poly.pdbx_strand_id
1 'polypeptide(L)'
;MFFYFPMIQKDELLFSVFARYHARSLNKKEKKTLKELGQSSIDPIITNKIQSFLEKLKYFLVPDIEYFLINHTIFEYYKCFLSSRDEENLYNYMVYGECDRLSLFRNLSVSTNLKYCSGCIKKDLEEIGEIYWRVHHQYPTVAICPTHHIPLELVTLRTWETDFETVNNIHKTESKKRSLSKKTFFHATKFLQQSFYLIDNQLQLYDKTKSHVYYLLFLERGFVLPSGNVDVVKLEKRIIHYFGIEFLRLINFNLDIFEEIKQTPLSFHYDTSPVEKFVFINFLFDSLTEFIEYGYKLPNGEATPFKCLNPFCKYYNQPKINYIQVFFDEDLYKVSIRFRCDECFEEYEKIFRTKDWSMIETRMDYSEKWNEGLMKKVYEEGLDIEKIAFLTNLNTLEIEGKLLKKNKYKSVDEGIAWKMKEEWTRLINANIYQSISEIKQLNFPLYAYMERNDQIWSNIPGELKSKMIINRGNTNDVLWRKRDKKVLLYFKDIVHKGIIRGKVKVYYWISYAIDELDLRSELCYLPMTRKYIEKHKLFLDKLNKNRWNFQVL
;
A
#
# COMPACT_ATOMS: atom_id res chain seq x y z
N MET A 1 -32.16 -34.21 -17.52
CA MET A 1 -33.37 -33.49 -17.09
C MET A 1 -33.47 -33.70 -15.59
N PHE A 2 -33.67 -32.65 -14.80
CA PHE A 2 -33.83 -32.78 -13.36
C PHE A 2 -35.22 -33.38 -13.07
N PHE A 3 -35.27 -34.56 -12.45
CA PHE A 3 -36.52 -35.21 -12.06
C PHE A 3 -36.94 -34.88 -10.62
N TYR A 4 -35.98 -34.43 -9.81
CA TYR A 4 -36.11 -34.07 -8.40
C TYR A 4 -34.91 -33.21 -8.00
N PHE A 5 -35.04 -32.36 -6.98
CA PHE A 5 -33.94 -31.61 -6.38
C PHE A 5 -34.07 -31.67 -4.85
N PRO A 6 -32.98 -31.98 -4.10
CA PRO A 6 -33.05 -32.10 -2.65
C PRO A 6 -33.41 -30.79 -1.97
N MET A 7 -34.16 -30.89 -0.86
CA MET A 7 -34.40 -29.73 0.00
C MET A 7 -33.07 -29.28 0.62
N ILE A 8 -32.69 -28.05 0.34
CA ILE A 8 -31.48 -27.42 0.86
C ILE A 8 -31.66 -27.15 2.36
N GLN A 9 -30.72 -27.61 3.17
CA GLN A 9 -30.73 -27.37 4.61
C GLN A 9 -30.03 -26.06 4.98
N LYS A 10 -30.39 -25.49 6.13
CA LYS A 10 -29.67 -24.33 6.69
C LYS A 10 -28.21 -24.71 6.96
N ASP A 11 -27.29 -23.79 6.64
CA ASP A 11 -25.84 -24.01 6.79
C ASP A 11 -25.31 -25.20 5.97
N GLU A 12 -26.01 -25.64 4.92
CA GLU A 12 -25.54 -26.72 4.07
C GLU A 12 -24.57 -26.23 3.00
N LEU A 13 -23.41 -26.87 2.85
CA LEU A 13 -22.46 -26.59 1.78
C LEU A 13 -23.06 -27.00 0.42
N LEU A 14 -22.91 -26.19 -0.62
CA LEU A 14 -23.46 -26.44 -1.95
C LEU A 14 -22.99 -27.80 -2.51
N PHE A 15 -21.73 -28.16 -2.27
CA PHE A 15 -21.22 -29.48 -2.61
C PHE A 15 -21.97 -30.63 -1.91
N SER A 16 -22.44 -30.43 -0.67
CA SER A 16 -23.30 -31.40 0.03
C SER A 16 -24.63 -31.60 -0.68
N VAL A 17 -25.23 -30.51 -1.17
CA VAL A 17 -26.48 -30.56 -1.93
C VAL A 17 -26.28 -31.42 -3.18
N PHE A 18 -25.15 -31.28 -3.87
CA PHE A 18 -24.80 -32.09 -5.03
C PHE A 18 -24.57 -33.57 -4.68
N ALA A 19 -23.91 -33.85 -3.56
CA ALA A 19 -23.69 -35.21 -3.08
C ALA A 19 -25.01 -35.91 -2.73
N ARG A 20 -25.94 -35.21 -2.05
CA ARG A 20 -27.29 -35.72 -1.76
C ARG A 20 -28.12 -35.91 -3.02
N TYR A 21 -28.01 -34.99 -3.98
CA TYR A 21 -28.65 -35.17 -5.29
C TYR A 21 -28.11 -36.42 -6.01
N HIS A 22 -26.79 -36.66 -5.97
CA HIS A 22 -26.19 -37.87 -6.53
C HIS A 22 -26.76 -39.14 -5.89
N ALA A 23 -26.82 -39.18 -4.55
CA ALA A 23 -27.33 -40.33 -3.80
C ALA A 23 -28.80 -40.63 -4.16
N ARG A 24 -29.62 -39.59 -4.34
CA ARG A 24 -31.05 -39.72 -4.62
C ARG A 24 -31.40 -39.91 -6.09
N SER A 25 -30.56 -39.47 -7.02
CA SER A 25 -30.80 -39.64 -8.46
C SER A 25 -30.56 -41.06 -8.96
N LEU A 26 -29.97 -41.92 -8.12
CA LEU A 26 -29.59 -43.30 -8.45
C LEU A 26 -28.67 -43.41 -9.68
N ASN A 27 -27.97 -42.32 -9.99
CA ASN A 27 -26.97 -42.32 -11.04
C ASN A 27 -25.83 -43.25 -10.66
N LYS A 28 -25.54 -44.26 -11.48
CA LYS A 28 -24.42 -45.20 -11.23
C LYS A 28 -23.03 -44.57 -11.40
N LYS A 29 -22.95 -43.40 -12.05
CA LYS A 29 -21.68 -42.72 -12.36
C LYS A 29 -21.81 -41.24 -12.04
N GLU A 30 -20.86 -40.69 -11.28
CA GLU A 30 -20.81 -39.27 -10.92
C GLU A 30 -20.80 -38.36 -12.15
N LYS A 31 -20.12 -38.76 -13.23
CA LYS A 31 -20.11 -38.02 -14.51
C LYS A 31 -21.52 -37.72 -15.06
N LYS A 32 -22.50 -38.61 -14.82
CA LYS A 32 -23.89 -38.37 -15.22
C LYS A 32 -24.51 -37.27 -14.35
N THR A 33 -24.31 -37.34 -13.04
CA THR A 33 -24.74 -36.31 -12.08
C THR A 33 -24.13 -34.96 -12.40
N LEU A 34 -22.82 -34.89 -12.66
CA LEU A 34 -22.13 -33.66 -13.03
C LEU A 34 -22.77 -33.02 -14.27
N LYS A 35 -23.01 -33.79 -15.33
CA LYS A 35 -23.69 -33.31 -16.54
C LYS A 35 -25.10 -32.78 -16.24
N GLU A 36 -25.85 -33.45 -15.37
CA GLU A 36 -27.17 -33.00 -14.95
C GLU A 36 -27.10 -31.66 -14.20
N LEU A 37 -26.13 -31.52 -13.28
CA LEU A 37 -25.84 -30.30 -12.52
C LEU A 37 -25.23 -29.16 -13.36
N GLY A 38 -24.92 -29.37 -14.64
CA GLY A 38 -24.22 -28.37 -15.47
C GLY A 38 -22.72 -28.26 -15.19
N GLN A 39 -22.15 -29.26 -14.53
CA GLN A 39 -20.78 -29.28 -14.04
C GLN A 39 -19.90 -30.22 -14.87
N SER A 40 -18.61 -29.88 -14.98
CA SER A 40 -17.58 -30.74 -15.58
C SER A 40 -16.75 -31.46 -14.51
N SER A 41 -16.49 -30.76 -13.42
CA SER A 41 -15.85 -31.18 -12.18
C SER A 41 -16.33 -30.23 -11.08
N ILE A 42 -16.18 -30.60 -9.81
CA ILE A 42 -16.58 -29.75 -8.68
C ILE A 42 -15.50 -29.75 -7.62
N ASP A 43 -15.04 -28.56 -7.26
CA ASP A 43 -14.26 -28.34 -6.04
C ASP A 43 -15.22 -28.36 -4.82
N PRO A 44 -14.98 -29.26 -3.85
CA PRO A 44 -15.83 -29.42 -2.69
C PRO A 44 -15.96 -28.18 -1.80
N ILE A 45 -14.91 -27.35 -1.76
CA ILE A 45 -14.79 -26.20 -0.87
C ILE A 45 -15.12 -24.90 -1.63
N ILE A 46 -14.54 -24.72 -2.83
CA ILE A 46 -14.80 -23.56 -3.70
C ILE A 46 -15.56 -24.00 -4.96
N THR A 47 -16.81 -24.38 -4.77
CA THR A 47 -17.68 -24.81 -5.87
C THR A 47 -17.78 -23.75 -6.97
N ASN A 48 -17.58 -24.18 -8.22
CA ASN A 48 -17.56 -23.32 -9.40
C ASN A 48 -18.79 -23.52 -10.30
N LYS A 49 -18.93 -22.64 -11.31
CA LYS A 49 -20.00 -22.65 -12.32
C LYS A 49 -21.42 -22.65 -11.72
N ILE A 50 -21.63 -21.93 -10.63
CA ILE A 50 -22.94 -21.83 -9.97
C ILE A 50 -24.02 -21.34 -10.96
N GLN A 51 -23.69 -20.41 -11.86
CA GLN A 51 -24.62 -19.94 -12.89
C GLN A 51 -25.14 -21.08 -13.78
N SER A 52 -24.24 -21.96 -14.25
CA SER A 52 -24.63 -23.09 -15.09
C SER A 52 -25.55 -24.06 -14.36
N PHE A 53 -25.31 -24.26 -13.07
CA PHE A 53 -26.18 -25.05 -12.20
C PHE A 53 -27.58 -24.43 -12.06
N LEU A 54 -27.68 -23.12 -11.79
CA LEU A 54 -28.96 -22.43 -11.66
C LEU A 54 -29.77 -22.44 -12.96
N GLU A 55 -29.11 -22.36 -14.12
CA GLU A 55 -29.78 -22.51 -15.43
C GLU A 55 -30.45 -23.88 -15.60
N LYS A 56 -29.89 -24.93 -15.00
CA LYS A 56 -30.53 -26.26 -14.99
C LYS A 56 -31.72 -26.32 -14.04
N LEU A 57 -31.70 -25.48 -13.00
CA LEU A 57 -32.76 -25.37 -12.00
C LEU A 57 -33.79 -24.29 -12.30
N LYS A 58 -33.71 -23.55 -13.41
CA LYS A 58 -34.62 -22.44 -13.75
C LYS A 58 -36.12 -22.76 -13.74
N TYR A 59 -36.49 -24.03 -13.80
CA TYR A 59 -37.89 -24.49 -13.73
C TYR A 59 -38.34 -24.83 -12.30
N PHE A 60 -37.39 -24.88 -11.37
CA PHE A 60 -37.61 -24.94 -9.93
C PHE A 60 -37.57 -23.50 -9.40
N LEU A 61 -38.47 -23.14 -8.49
CA LEU A 61 -38.45 -21.84 -7.81
C LEU A 61 -37.30 -21.79 -6.80
N VAL A 62 -36.07 -21.78 -7.31
CA VAL A 62 -34.86 -21.75 -6.49
C VAL A 62 -34.35 -20.31 -6.32
N PRO A 63 -33.62 -20.05 -5.22
CA PRO A 63 -32.99 -18.76 -5.00
C PRO A 63 -31.94 -18.41 -6.06
N ASP A 64 -31.49 -17.15 -6.05
CA ASP A 64 -30.50 -16.61 -6.98
C ASP A 64 -29.04 -16.92 -6.59
N ILE A 65 -28.10 -16.46 -7.42
CA ILE A 65 -26.65 -16.66 -7.23
C ILE A 65 -26.18 -16.13 -5.88
N GLU A 66 -26.63 -14.93 -5.50
CA GLU A 66 -26.22 -14.26 -4.28
C GLU A 66 -26.61 -15.09 -3.05
N TYR A 67 -27.83 -15.63 -3.02
CA TYR A 67 -28.26 -16.54 -1.97
C TYR A 67 -27.33 -17.73 -1.81
N PHE A 68 -26.95 -18.39 -2.91
CA PHE A 68 -26.07 -19.57 -2.85
C PHE A 68 -24.65 -19.19 -2.40
N LEU A 69 -24.09 -18.09 -2.90
CA LEU A 69 -22.77 -17.63 -2.49
C LEU A 69 -22.73 -17.34 -0.98
N ILE A 70 -23.72 -16.63 -0.45
CA ILE A 70 -23.77 -16.22 0.95
C ILE A 70 -24.03 -17.41 1.89
N ASN A 71 -25.01 -18.26 1.56
CA ASN A 71 -25.53 -19.25 2.52
C ASN A 71 -24.97 -20.66 2.34
N HIS A 72 -24.46 -20.98 1.15
CA HIS A 72 -24.11 -22.35 0.76
C HIS A 72 -22.68 -22.46 0.24
N THR A 73 -21.86 -21.41 0.37
CA THR A 73 -20.43 -21.47 0.05
C THR A 73 -19.60 -20.74 1.11
N ILE A 74 -18.28 -20.85 1.01
CA ILE A 74 -17.36 -20.10 1.87
C ILE A 74 -16.91 -18.76 1.27
N PHE A 75 -17.61 -18.27 0.23
CA PHE A 75 -17.30 -17.02 -0.46
C PHE A 75 -17.17 -15.84 0.51
N GLU A 76 -18.17 -15.63 1.37
CA GLU A 76 -18.18 -14.53 2.35
C GLU A 76 -17.00 -14.62 3.33
N TYR A 77 -16.50 -15.83 3.63
CA TYR A 77 -15.32 -15.99 4.48
C TYR A 77 -14.06 -15.49 3.82
N TYR A 78 -13.82 -15.88 2.57
CA TYR A 78 -12.61 -15.44 1.87
C TYR A 78 -12.65 -13.97 1.48
N LYS A 79 -13.83 -13.47 1.11
CA LYS A 79 -14.06 -12.06 0.78
C LYS A 79 -13.49 -11.10 1.82
N CYS A 80 -13.59 -11.42 3.12
CA CYS A 80 -13.02 -10.62 4.21
C CYS A 80 -11.50 -10.37 4.10
N PHE A 81 -10.75 -11.16 3.33
CA PHE A 81 -9.29 -11.09 3.24
C PHE A 81 -8.75 -10.74 1.86
N LEU A 82 -9.63 -10.45 0.88
CA LEU A 82 -9.27 -10.27 -0.52
C LEU A 82 -9.26 -8.80 -0.92
N SER A 83 -8.44 -8.46 -1.91
CA SER A 83 -8.56 -7.18 -2.59
C SER A 83 -9.83 -7.16 -3.43
N SER A 84 -10.34 -5.98 -3.79
CA SER A 84 -11.50 -5.89 -4.70
C SER A 84 -11.28 -6.65 -6.02
N ARG A 85 -10.03 -6.67 -6.51
CA ARG A 85 -9.66 -7.45 -7.71
C ARG A 85 -9.72 -8.95 -7.47
N ASP A 86 -9.21 -9.42 -6.34
CA ASP A 86 -9.19 -10.86 -6.04
C ASP A 86 -10.58 -11.38 -5.64
N GLU A 87 -11.41 -10.54 -5.03
CA GLU A 87 -12.83 -10.79 -4.79
C GLU A 87 -13.57 -10.98 -6.12
N GLU A 88 -13.39 -10.08 -7.08
CA GLU A 88 -13.96 -10.19 -8.42
C GLU A 88 -13.48 -11.46 -9.13
N ASN A 89 -12.20 -11.79 -9.04
CA ASN A 89 -11.67 -13.03 -9.61
C ASN A 89 -12.29 -14.28 -8.95
N LEU A 90 -12.45 -14.29 -7.62
CA LEU A 90 -13.09 -15.39 -6.90
C LEU A 90 -14.57 -15.52 -7.30
N TYR A 91 -15.29 -14.41 -7.41
CA TYR A 91 -16.67 -14.38 -7.87
C TYR A 91 -16.78 -14.97 -9.28
N ASN A 92 -15.97 -14.51 -10.24
CA ASN A 92 -16.00 -14.99 -11.61
C ASN A 92 -15.68 -16.49 -11.72
N TYR A 93 -14.75 -16.97 -10.89
CA TYR A 93 -14.47 -18.40 -10.77
C TYR A 93 -15.65 -19.20 -10.22
N MET A 94 -16.23 -18.76 -9.09
CA MET A 94 -17.32 -19.48 -8.45
C MET A 94 -18.60 -19.46 -9.28
N VAL A 95 -18.92 -18.34 -9.93
CA VAL A 95 -20.18 -18.15 -10.67
C VAL A 95 -20.09 -18.68 -12.09
N TYR A 96 -19.06 -18.30 -12.84
CA TYR A 96 -18.94 -18.61 -14.27
C TYR A 96 -17.93 -19.72 -14.57
N GLY A 97 -17.04 -20.05 -13.62
CA GLY A 97 -15.92 -20.97 -13.86
C GLY A 97 -14.83 -20.34 -14.72
N GLU A 98 -14.78 -19.01 -14.77
CA GLU A 98 -13.76 -18.23 -15.46
C GLU A 98 -12.61 -17.91 -14.50
N CYS A 99 -11.39 -17.72 -15.01
CA CYS A 99 -10.13 -17.53 -14.25
C CYS A 99 -9.36 -18.82 -13.92
N ASP A 100 -8.03 -18.71 -13.93
CA ASP A 100 -7.14 -19.83 -13.62
C ASP A 100 -7.18 -20.14 -12.12
N ARG A 101 -7.58 -21.38 -11.81
CA ARG A 101 -7.60 -21.95 -10.47
C ARG A 101 -6.27 -21.67 -9.77
N LEU A 102 -5.13 -22.07 -10.33
CA LEU A 102 -3.84 -22.00 -9.62
C LEU A 102 -3.48 -20.59 -9.13
N SER A 103 -3.84 -19.56 -9.90
CA SER A 103 -3.63 -18.17 -9.54
C SER A 103 -4.46 -17.70 -8.32
N LEU A 104 -5.68 -18.21 -8.17
CA LEU A 104 -6.61 -17.86 -7.07
C LEU A 104 -6.26 -18.58 -5.77
N PHE A 105 -5.90 -19.87 -5.86
CA PHE A 105 -5.79 -20.73 -4.69
C PHE A 105 -4.51 -20.55 -3.87
N ARG A 106 -3.47 -19.91 -4.42
CA ARG A 106 -2.21 -19.65 -3.70
C ARG A 106 -2.43 -18.88 -2.39
N ASN A 107 -3.41 -17.99 -2.36
CA ASN A 107 -3.67 -17.09 -1.23
C ASN A 107 -4.82 -17.56 -0.31
N LEU A 108 -5.50 -18.66 -0.66
CA LEU A 108 -6.71 -19.12 0.02
C LEU A 108 -6.47 -20.35 0.91
N SER A 109 -5.33 -21.04 0.79
CA SER A 109 -5.01 -22.28 1.53
C SER A 109 -6.13 -23.33 1.47
N VAL A 110 -6.60 -23.64 0.26
CA VAL A 110 -7.68 -24.61 0.10
C VAL A 110 -7.15 -26.03 0.20
N SER A 111 -7.62 -26.71 1.24
CA SER A 111 -7.45 -28.14 1.43
C SER A 111 -8.52 -28.91 0.65
N THR A 112 -8.20 -30.11 0.16
CA THR A 112 -9.19 -31.08 -0.33
C THR A 112 -9.96 -31.77 0.79
N ASN A 113 -9.62 -31.49 2.05
CA ASN A 113 -10.27 -32.13 3.18
C ASN A 113 -11.55 -31.39 3.56
N LEU A 114 -12.61 -32.14 3.81
CA LEU A 114 -13.83 -31.61 4.42
C LEU A 114 -13.85 -31.87 5.92
N LYS A 115 -14.35 -30.90 6.68
CA LYS A 115 -14.51 -30.95 8.14
C LYS A 115 -15.93 -31.40 8.52
N TYR A 116 -16.05 -32.35 9.42
CA TYR A 116 -17.34 -32.80 9.95
C TYR A 116 -17.34 -32.97 11.47
N CYS A 117 -18.54 -33.10 12.03
CA CYS A 117 -18.75 -33.34 13.46
C CYS A 117 -19.63 -34.58 13.64
N SER A 118 -19.16 -35.53 14.44
CA SER A 118 -19.90 -36.77 14.74
C SER A 118 -21.21 -36.51 15.49
N GLY A 119 -21.26 -35.50 16.35
CA GLY A 119 -22.50 -35.05 17.00
C GLY A 119 -23.53 -34.52 16.00
N CYS A 120 -23.08 -33.72 15.03
CA CYS A 120 -23.94 -33.23 13.95
C CYS A 120 -24.49 -34.36 13.09
N ILE A 121 -23.63 -35.30 12.68
CA ILE A 121 -24.06 -36.48 11.90
C ILE A 121 -25.14 -37.26 12.63
N LYS A 122 -24.95 -37.53 13.93
CA LYS A 122 -25.95 -38.23 14.74
C LYS A 122 -27.29 -37.50 14.76
N LYS A 123 -27.25 -36.19 15.04
CA LYS A 123 -28.44 -35.33 15.08
C LYS A 123 -29.16 -35.29 13.72
N ASP A 124 -28.41 -35.14 12.63
CA ASP A 124 -28.96 -35.07 11.27
C ASP A 124 -29.66 -36.39 10.87
N LEU A 125 -29.10 -37.54 11.24
CA LEU A 125 -29.72 -38.84 11.02
C LEU A 125 -30.98 -39.05 11.87
N GLU A 126 -31.00 -38.56 13.10
CA GLU A 126 -32.16 -38.68 14.02
C GLU A 126 -33.32 -37.77 13.62
N GLU A 127 -33.04 -36.53 13.19
CA GLU A 127 -34.07 -35.52 12.93
C GLU A 127 -34.51 -35.46 11.46
N ILE A 128 -33.59 -35.65 10.52
CA ILE A 128 -33.81 -35.43 9.08
C ILE A 128 -33.75 -36.77 8.31
N GLY A 129 -33.06 -37.76 8.86
CA GLY A 129 -32.83 -39.05 8.20
C GLY A 129 -31.72 -39.01 7.15
N GLU A 130 -30.98 -37.90 7.06
CA GLU A 130 -29.85 -37.74 6.13
C GLU A 130 -28.83 -36.75 6.68
N ILE A 131 -27.56 -36.94 6.32
CA ILE A 131 -26.46 -36.07 6.73
C ILE A 131 -26.17 -35.01 5.68
N TYR A 132 -25.59 -33.89 6.11
CA TYR A 132 -25.07 -32.87 5.21
C TYR A 132 -23.82 -32.18 5.77
N TRP A 133 -23.02 -31.63 4.86
CA TRP A 133 -21.80 -30.91 5.21
C TRP A 133 -22.13 -29.47 5.50
N ARG A 134 -21.58 -28.94 6.60
CA ARG A 134 -21.88 -27.57 7.04
C ARG A 134 -20.90 -26.56 6.47
N VAL A 135 -21.36 -25.36 6.10
CA VAL A 135 -20.52 -24.26 5.61
C VAL A 135 -19.58 -23.79 6.71
N HIS A 136 -20.09 -23.49 7.91
CA HIS A 136 -19.27 -22.97 9.00
C HIS A 136 -18.17 -23.94 9.46
N HIS A 137 -18.40 -25.25 9.32
CA HIS A 137 -17.36 -26.24 9.60
C HIS A 137 -16.17 -26.08 8.65
N GLN A 138 -16.38 -25.61 7.41
CA GLN A 138 -15.34 -25.53 6.39
C GLN A 138 -14.47 -24.28 6.49
N TYR A 139 -14.81 -23.31 7.35
CA TYR A 139 -13.96 -22.14 7.53
C TYR A 139 -12.54 -22.56 7.96
N PRO A 140 -11.48 -22.09 7.29
CA PRO A 140 -10.10 -22.51 7.55
C PRO A 140 -9.71 -22.46 9.04
N THR A 141 -10.09 -21.39 9.72
CA THR A 141 -9.80 -21.09 11.13
C THR A 141 -10.70 -21.82 12.14
N VAL A 142 -11.77 -22.48 11.70
CA VAL A 142 -12.69 -23.21 12.56
C VAL A 142 -12.21 -24.65 12.73
N ALA A 143 -11.89 -25.03 13.97
CA ALA A 143 -11.38 -26.36 14.31
C ALA A 143 -12.30 -27.17 15.24
N ILE A 144 -13.34 -26.54 15.78
CA ILE A 144 -14.32 -27.17 16.66
C ILE A 144 -15.72 -26.88 16.14
N CYS A 145 -16.65 -27.80 16.42
CA CYS A 145 -18.05 -27.63 16.02
C CYS A 145 -18.71 -26.50 16.83
N PRO A 146 -19.39 -25.52 16.18
CA PRO A 146 -20.08 -24.44 16.88
C PRO A 146 -21.23 -24.93 17.76
N THR A 147 -21.85 -26.05 17.42
CA THR A 147 -23.01 -26.60 18.15
C THR A 147 -22.59 -27.55 19.27
N HIS A 148 -21.66 -28.46 18.98
CA HIS A 148 -21.30 -29.55 19.89
C HIS A 148 -20.03 -29.28 20.69
N HIS A 149 -19.27 -28.23 20.35
CA HIS A 149 -17.99 -27.89 20.99
C HIS A 149 -17.01 -29.06 21.10
N ILE A 150 -16.99 -29.92 20.08
CA ILE A 150 -16.02 -31.01 19.92
C ILE A 150 -15.11 -30.72 18.72
N PRO A 151 -13.89 -31.30 18.66
CA PRO A 151 -12.99 -31.12 17.53
C PRO A 151 -13.64 -31.62 16.24
N LEU A 152 -13.48 -30.85 15.17
CA LEU A 152 -13.90 -31.28 13.84
C LEU A 152 -12.93 -32.35 13.32
N GLU A 153 -13.50 -33.38 12.72
CA GLU A 153 -12.76 -34.45 12.06
C GLU A 153 -12.61 -34.13 10.57
N LEU A 154 -11.50 -34.56 9.98
CA LEU A 154 -11.20 -34.37 8.57
C LEU A 154 -11.49 -35.65 7.80
N VAL A 155 -12.15 -35.52 6.64
CA VAL A 155 -12.15 -36.55 5.61
C VAL A 155 -11.29 -36.08 4.45
N THR A 156 -10.36 -36.92 4.01
CA THR A 156 -9.60 -36.69 2.78
C THR A 156 -10.36 -37.29 1.62
N LEU A 157 -10.68 -36.46 0.63
CA LEU A 157 -11.34 -36.90 -0.59
C LEU A 157 -10.31 -37.56 -1.52
N ARG A 158 -10.74 -38.59 -2.26
CA ARG A 158 -9.85 -39.40 -3.12
C ARG A 158 -9.18 -38.58 -4.24
N THR A 159 -9.79 -37.47 -4.62
CA THR A 159 -9.40 -36.59 -5.71
C THR A 159 -9.64 -35.14 -5.32
N TRP A 160 -8.94 -34.21 -5.98
CA TRP A 160 -9.16 -32.76 -5.85
C TRP A 160 -10.50 -32.29 -6.45
N GLU A 161 -11.24 -33.22 -7.07
CA GLU A 161 -12.52 -33.01 -7.76
C GLU A 161 -13.40 -34.26 -7.59
N THR A 162 -14.68 -34.07 -7.26
CA THR A 162 -15.77 -35.09 -7.17
C THR A 162 -15.41 -36.43 -6.48
N ASP A 163 -15.95 -36.62 -5.27
CA ASP A 163 -15.93 -37.89 -4.52
C ASP A 163 -17.22 -37.97 -3.67
N PHE A 164 -18.38 -37.94 -4.34
CA PHE A 164 -19.69 -37.89 -3.69
C PHE A 164 -19.96 -39.15 -2.85
N GLU A 165 -19.39 -40.29 -3.24
CA GLU A 165 -19.52 -41.53 -2.48
C GLU A 165 -18.89 -41.44 -1.08
N THR A 166 -17.66 -40.91 -0.96
CA THR A 166 -16.99 -40.75 0.34
C THR A 166 -17.80 -39.82 1.24
N VAL A 167 -18.32 -38.75 0.66
CA VAL A 167 -19.10 -37.69 1.32
C VAL A 167 -20.41 -38.23 1.88
N ASN A 168 -21.11 -39.09 1.13
CA ASN A 168 -22.38 -39.69 1.55
C ASN A 168 -22.21 -40.82 2.58
N ASN A 169 -21.06 -41.51 2.58
CA ASN A 169 -20.83 -42.66 3.44
C ASN A 169 -20.02 -42.34 4.71
N ILE A 170 -19.70 -41.07 4.98
CA ILE A 170 -18.84 -40.70 6.12
C ILE A 170 -19.38 -41.16 7.48
N HIS A 171 -20.70 -41.22 7.65
CA HIS A 171 -21.36 -41.72 8.86
C HIS A 171 -21.07 -43.19 9.18
N LYS A 172 -20.56 -43.97 8.22
CA LYS A 172 -20.13 -45.37 8.41
C LYS A 172 -18.70 -45.48 8.95
N THR A 173 -17.97 -44.36 9.01
CA THR A 173 -16.59 -44.33 9.49
C THR A 173 -16.60 -44.18 11.01
N GLU A 174 -15.74 -44.93 11.70
CA GLU A 174 -15.57 -44.76 13.15
C GLU A 174 -14.94 -43.41 13.48
N SER A 175 -15.65 -42.61 14.28
CA SER A 175 -15.15 -41.33 14.80
C SER A 175 -14.02 -41.59 15.79
N LYS A 176 -12.86 -40.98 15.53
CA LYS A 176 -11.75 -41.01 16.50
C LYS A 176 -11.95 -39.88 17.48
N LYS A 177 -12.41 -40.19 18.69
CA LYS A 177 -12.51 -39.20 19.78
C LYS A 177 -11.13 -38.62 20.10
N ARG A 178 -10.82 -37.47 19.51
CA ARG A 178 -9.62 -36.69 19.82
C ARG A 178 -9.89 -35.81 21.04
N SER A 179 -9.10 -36.00 22.09
CA SER A 179 -9.06 -35.04 23.20
C SER A 179 -8.10 -33.90 22.84
N LEU A 180 -8.50 -32.65 23.07
CA LEU A 180 -7.64 -31.48 22.93
C LEU A 180 -7.12 -31.06 24.31
N SER A 181 -5.90 -30.55 24.38
CA SER A 181 -5.44 -29.87 25.59
C SER A 181 -6.33 -28.67 25.93
N LYS A 182 -6.40 -28.30 27.21
CA LYS A 182 -7.17 -27.11 27.67
C LYS A 182 -6.78 -25.85 26.89
N LYS A 183 -5.49 -25.69 26.59
CA LYS A 183 -4.93 -24.56 25.84
C LYS A 183 -5.38 -24.57 24.38
N THR A 184 -5.31 -25.72 23.71
CA THR A 184 -5.77 -25.86 22.33
C THR A 184 -7.27 -25.62 22.22
N PHE A 185 -8.05 -26.15 23.17
CA PHE A 185 -9.49 -25.93 23.20
C PHE A 185 -9.86 -24.45 23.40
N PHE A 186 -9.14 -23.74 24.29
CA PHE A 186 -9.31 -22.31 24.51
C PHE A 186 -9.09 -21.51 23.21
N HIS A 187 -7.96 -21.72 22.53
CA HIS A 187 -7.64 -21.01 21.29
C HIS A 187 -8.59 -21.38 20.14
N ALA A 188 -8.99 -22.66 20.04
CA ALA A 188 -9.98 -23.08 19.04
C ALA A 188 -11.35 -22.44 19.27
N THR A 189 -11.76 -22.26 20.52
CA THR A 189 -12.99 -21.55 20.88
C THR A 189 -12.87 -20.05 20.55
N LYS A 190 -11.73 -19.43 20.85
CA LYS A 190 -11.46 -18.03 20.50
C LYS A 190 -11.52 -17.80 18.99
N PHE A 191 -10.88 -18.68 18.20
CA PHE A 191 -10.89 -18.59 16.74
C PHE A 191 -12.28 -18.82 16.17
N LEU A 192 -13.03 -19.81 16.69
CA LEU A 192 -14.43 -20.01 16.32
C LEU A 192 -15.24 -18.71 16.50
N GLN A 193 -15.21 -18.12 17.69
CA GLN A 193 -15.96 -16.89 17.99
C GLN A 193 -15.57 -15.73 17.07
N GLN A 194 -14.27 -15.55 16.81
CA GLN A 194 -13.80 -14.48 15.93
C GLN A 194 -14.13 -14.70 14.47
N SER A 195 -14.14 -15.96 14.00
CA SER A 195 -14.54 -16.27 12.62
C SER A 195 -16.01 -16.00 12.39
N PHE A 196 -16.89 -16.27 13.36
CA PHE A 196 -18.29 -15.88 13.25
C PHE A 196 -18.46 -14.36 13.32
N TYR A 197 -17.78 -13.70 14.27
CA TYR A 197 -17.80 -12.23 14.36
C TYR A 197 -17.33 -11.54 13.08
N LEU A 198 -16.31 -12.09 12.42
CA LEU A 198 -15.80 -11.60 11.12
C LEU A 198 -16.91 -11.55 10.06
N ILE A 199 -17.70 -12.62 9.95
CA ILE A 199 -18.73 -12.79 8.93
C ILE A 199 -20.00 -12.02 9.29
N ASP A 200 -20.46 -12.13 10.53
CA ASP A 200 -21.68 -11.47 11.01
C ASP A 200 -21.59 -9.94 10.90
N ASN A 201 -20.37 -9.38 10.97
CA ASN A 201 -20.11 -7.95 10.84
C ASN A 201 -19.50 -7.56 9.48
N GLN A 202 -19.38 -8.50 8.53
CA GLN A 202 -18.85 -8.26 7.18
C GLN A 202 -17.52 -7.50 7.15
N LEU A 203 -16.61 -7.83 8.07
CA LEU A 203 -15.39 -7.08 8.27
C LEU A 203 -14.42 -7.25 7.09
N GLN A 204 -13.81 -6.15 6.65
CA GLN A 204 -12.80 -6.14 5.59
C GLN A 204 -11.40 -6.00 6.18
N LEU A 205 -10.60 -7.05 6.07
CA LEU A 205 -9.27 -7.15 6.66
C LEU A 205 -8.12 -7.00 5.66
N TYR A 206 -8.39 -7.00 4.35
CA TYR A 206 -7.34 -7.00 3.32
C TYR A 206 -6.31 -5.88 3.52
N ASP A 207 -6.76 -4.62 3.63
CA ASP A 207 -5.84 -3.48 3.76
C ASP A 207 -5.05 -3.49 5.07
N LYS A 208 -5.70 -3.90 6.18
CA LYS A 208 -5.07 -4.00 7.50
C LYS A 208 -4.09 -5.16 7.63
N THR A 209 -4.21 -6.17 6.77
CA THR A 209 -3.36 -7.39 6.82
C THR A 209 -2.23 -7.38 5.80
N LYS A 210 -1.91 -6.22 5.23
CA LYS A 210 -0.72 -6.04 4.37
C LYS A 210 0.57 -6.14 5.17
N SER A 211 1.63 -6.63 4.53
CA SER A 211 2.93 -6.86 5.18
C SER A 211 3.50 -5.63 5.87
N HIS A 212 3.34 -4.43 5.29
CA HIS A 212 3.86 -3.21 5.90
C HIS A 212 3.18 -2.88 7.24
N VAL A 213 1.89 -3.24 7.42
CA VAL A 213 1.18 -3.07 8.69
C VAL A 213 1.78 -4.01 9.74
N TYR A 214 1.93 -5.29 9.40
CA TYR A 214 2.56 -6.26 10.29
C TYR A 214 4.01 -5.90 10.60
N TYR A 215 4.78 -5.39 9.64
CA TYR A 215 6.14 -4.94 9.86
C TYR A 215 6.22 -3.83 10.93
N LEU A 216 5.34 -2.83 10.87
CA LEU A 216 5.26 -1.78 11.89
C LEU A 216 4.82 -2.33 13.25
N LEU A 217 3.90 -3.29 13.28
CA LEU A 217 3.48 -3.96 14.53
C LEU A 217 4.61 -4.81 15.13
N PHE A 218 5.34 -5.55 14.29
CA PHE A 218 6.52 -6.31 14.70
C PHE A 218 7.60 -5.39 15.25
N LEU A 219 7.80 -4.23 14.63
CA LEU A 219 8.71 -3.21 15.13
C LEU A 219 8.29 -2.72 16.52
N GLU A 220 7.03 -2.30 16.68
CA GLU A 220 6.48 -1.82 17.95
C GLU A 220 6.58 -2.87 19.08
N ARG A 221 6.43 -4.16 18.74
CA ARG A 221 6.54 -5.28 19.69
C ARG A 221 7.96 -5.82 19.87
N GLY A 222 8.96 -5.19 19.26
CA GLY A 222 10.37 -5.53 19.43
C GLY A 222 10.80 -6.84 18.75
N PHE A 223 10.18 -7.16 17.60
CA PHE A 223 10.55 -8.27 16.72
C PHE A 223 11.36 -7.82 15.50
N VAL A 224 11.67 -6.53 15.35
CA VAL A 224 12.56 -6.05 14.28
C VAL A 224 13.92 -5.73 14.86
N LEU A 225 14.97 -6.28 14.24
CA LEU A 225 16.37 -6.11 14.64
C LEU A 225 16.90 -4.73 14.24
N PRO A 226 18.02 -4.26 14.81
CA PRO A 226 18.69 -3.02 14.37
C PRO A 226 19.15 -3.03 12.90
N SER A 227 19.22 -4.22 12.27
CA SER A 227 19.45 -4.34 10.82
C SER A 227 18.24 -3.88 10.00
N GLY A 228 17.03 -3.90 10.57
CA GLY A 228 15.76 -3.70 9.87
C GLY A 228 15.04 -5.00 9.52
N ASN A 229 15.72 -6.15 9.64
CA ASN A 229 15.11 -7.46 9.39
C ASN A 229 14.28 -7.92 10.59
N VAL A 230 13.24 -8.72 10.32
CA VAL A 230 12.41 -9.33 11.37
C VAL A 230 13.18 -10.48 12.03
N ASP A 231 13.21 -10.51 13.35
CA ASP A 231 13.72 -11.63 14.17
C ASP A 231 12.71 -12.78 14.15
N VAL A 232 12.69 -13.51 13.04
CA VAL A 232 11.72 -14.59 12.80
C VAL A 232 11.88 -15.74 13.78
N VAL A 233 13.09 -16.01 14.28
CA VAL A 233 13.35 -17.05 15.28
C VAL A 233 12.65 -16.69 16.60
N LYS A 234 12.77 -15.44 17.04
CA LYS A 234 12.07 -14.95 18.23
C LYS A 234 10.56 -14.92 18.03
N LEU A 235 10.09 -14.50 16.84
CA LEU A 235 8.68 -14.43 16.50
C LEU A 235 8.03 -15.82 16.52
N GLU A 236 8.61 -16.78 15.79
CA GLU A 236 8.18 -18.18 15.74
C GLU A 236 8.09 -18.78 17.13
N LYS A 237 9.16 -18.67 17.92
CA LYS A 237 9.21 -19.20 19.29
C LYS A 237 8.08 -18.64 20.16
N ARG A 238 7.78 -17.34 20.04
CA ARG A 238 6.70 -16.71 20.81
C ARG A 238 5.31 -17.11 20.33
N ILE A 239 5.09 -17.26 19.03
CA ILE A 239 3.82 -17.74 18.47
C ILE A 239 3.55 -19.18 18.90
N ILE A 240 4.54 -20.08 18.75
CA ILE A 240 4.43 -21.48 19.18
C ILE A 240 4.21 -21.55 20.69
N HIS A 241 4.91 -20.73 21.48
CA HIS A 241 4.70 -20.68 22.92
C HIS A 241 3.31 -20.15 23.28
N TYR A 242 2.78 -19.13 22.61
CA TYR A 242 1.47 -18.53 22.91
C TYR A 242 0.32 -19.48 22.56
N PHE A 243 0.31 -20.05 21.36
CA PHE A 243 -0.77 -20.91 20.88
C PHE A 243 -0.61 -22.38 21.28
N GLY A 244 0.62 -22.88 21.30
CA GLY A 244 0.93 -24.30 21.42
C GLY A 244 0.91 -24.99 20.04
N ILE A 245 1.88 -25.87 19.81
CA ILE A 245 2.04 -26.57 18.52
C ILE A 245 0.84 -27.47 18.17
N GLU A 246 0.15 -28.00 19.18
CA GLU A 246 -1.07 -28.81 18.97
C GLU A 246 -2.17 -27.99 18.28
N PHE A 247 -2.40 -26.74 18.72
CA PHE A 247 -3.40 -25.87 18.14
C PHE A 247 -3.00 -25.41 16.73
N LEU A 248 -1.75 -24.98 16.54
CA LEU A 248 -1.25 -24.54 15.23
C LEU A 248 -1.39 -25.66 14.18
N ARG A 249 -1.10 -26.91 14.54
CA ARG A 249 -1.35 -28.08 13.67
C ARG A 249 -2.82 -28.33 13.43
N LEU A 250 -3.68 -28.09 14.42
CA LEU A 250 -5.13 -28.32 14.30
C LEU A 250 -5.78 -27.40 13.26
N ILE A 251 -5.30 -26.16 13.12
CA ILE A 251 -5.79 -25.20 12.13
C ILE A 251 -4.95 -25.19 10.83
N ASN A 252 -4.01 -26.11 10.67
CA ASN A 252 -3.07 -26.17 9.53
C ASN A 252 -2.27 -24.88 9.32
N PHE A 253 -1.78 -24.24 10.39
CA PHE A 253 -0.91 -23.07 10.28
C PHE A 253 0.40 -23.43 9.55
N ASN A 254 0.74 -22.68 8.50
CA ASN A 254 1.96 -22.88 7.74
C ASN A 254 3.17 -22.26 8.47
N LEU A 255 4.10 -23.11 8.94
CA LEU A 255 5.33 -22.64 9.59
C LEU A 255 6.34 -22.03 8.61
N ASP A 256 6.28 -22.38 7.32
CA ASP A 256 7.22 -21.87 6.32
C ASP A 256 7.06 -20.35 6.09
N ILE A 257 5.95 -19.77 6.55
CA ILE A 257 5.73 -18.31 6.50
C ILE A 257 6.84 -17.51 7.19
N PHE A 258 7.53 -18.09 8.17
CA PHE A 258 8.63 -17.42 8.85
C PHE A 258 9.84 -17.21 7.94
N GLU A 259 10.12 -18.12 7.00
CA GLU A 259 11.15 -17.89 6.00
C GLU A 259 10.72 -16.85 4.95
N GLU A 260 9.44 -16.81 4.57
CA GLU A 260 8.91 -15.76 3.69
C GLU A 260 9.01 -14.37 4.33
N ILE A 261 8.67 -14.25 5.62
CA ILE A 261 8.83 -12.99 6.39
C ILE A 261 10.29 -12.55 6.45
N LYS A 262 11.22 -13.50 6.59
CA LYS A 262 12.65 -13.22 6.66
C LYS A 262 13.20 -12.73 5.32
N GLN A 263 12.78 -13.36 4.21
CA GLN A 263 13.25 -13.02 2.86
C GLN A 263 12.58 -11.75 2.34
N THR A 264 11.27 -11.59 2.57
CA THR A 264 10.47 -10.50 2.01
C THR A 264 9.53 -9.86 3.05
N PRO A 265 10.07 -9.21 4.10
CA PRO A 265 9.28 -8.70 5.24
C PRO A 265 8.21 -7.67 4.87
N LEU A 266 8.31 -7.03 3.70
CA LEU A 266 7.37 -6.04 3.19
C LEU A 266 6.43 -6.55 2.09
N SER A 267 6.51 -7.84 1.72
CA SER A 267 5.64 -8.44 0.70
C SER A 267 5.12 -9.86 1.02
N PHE A 268 5.52 -10.49 2.13
CA PHE A 268 5.06 -11.83 2.53
C PHE A 268 3.54 -12.05 2.60
N HIS A 269 2.72 -10.98 2.61
CA HIS A 269 1.25 -11.09 2.64
C HIS A 269 0.70 -11.78 1.38
N TYR A 270 1.44 -11.80 0.28
CA TYR A 270 1.13 -12.60 -0.91
C TYR A 270 1.28 -14.11 -0.69
N ASP A 271 1.85 -14.53 0.43
CA ASP A 271 2.08 -15.93 0.80
C ASP A 271 1.34 -16.28 2.11
N THR A 272 0.56 -15.34 2.66
CA THR A 272 -0.31 -15.57 3.82
C THR A 272 -1.72 -15.98 3.41
N SER A 273 -2.22 -17.05 4.01
CA SER A 273 -3.63 -17.40 3.96
C SER A 273 -4.43 -16.70 5.07
N PRO A 274 -5.76 -16.82 5.08
CA PRO A 274 -6.58 -16.39 6.21
C PRO A 274 -6.13 -16.95 7.56
N VAL A 275 -5.57 -18.17 7.59
CA VAL A 275 -5.08 -18.81 8.82
C VAL A 275 -3.90 -18.04 9.39
N GLU A 276 -2.86 -17.75 8.60
CA GLU A 276 -1.70 -16.99 9.06
C GLU A 276 -2.10 -15.58 9.51
N LYS A 277 -2.99 -14.92 8.74
CA LYS A 277 -3.53 -13.59 9.10
C LYS A 277 -4.23 -13.65 10.46
N PHE A 278 -5.10 -14.63 10.70
CA PHE A 278 -5.78 -14.78 11.99
C PHE A 278 -4.82 -15.07 13.14
N VAL A 279 -3.80 -15.90 12.91
CA VAL A 279 -2.75 -16.20 13.91
C VAL A 279 -1.98 -14.94 14.28
N PHE A 280 -1.54 -14.15 13.30
CA PHE A 280 -0.82 -12.91 13.59
C PHE A 280 -1.70 -11.88 14.29
N ILE A 281 -2.96 -11.70 13.87
CA ILE A 281 -3.89 -10.79 14.55
C ILE A 281 -4.09 -11.23 16.00
N ASN A 282 -4.41 -12.49 16.25
CA ASN A 282 -4.68 -13.02 17.60
C ASN A 282 -3.45 -13.15 18.49
N PHE A 283 -2.25 -13.12 17.91
CA PHE A 283 -1.00 -13.04 18.65
C PHE A 283 -0.68 -11.61 19.08
N LEU A 284 -1.00 -10.64 18.22
CA LEU A 284 -0.69 -9.23 18.44
C LEU A 284 -1.81 -8.50 19.20
N PHE A 285 -3.04 -8.96 19.12
CA PHE A 285 -4.24 -8.35 19.69
C PHE A 285 -5.14 -9.40 20.32
N ASP A 286 -5.93 -9.00 21.31
CA ASP A 286 -6.84 -9.93 21.98
C ASP A 286 -8.13 -10.18 21.20
N SER A 287 -8.50 -9.28 20.28
CA SER A 287 -9.70 -9.42 19.43
C SER A 287 -9.52 -8.79 18.04
N LEU A 288 -10.38 -9.19 17.09
CA LEU A 288 -10.46 -8.54 15.77
C LEU A 288 -10.86 -7.07 15.87
N THR A 289 -11.76 -6.72 16.79
CA THR A 289 -12.21 -5.34 17.02
C THR A 289 -11.05 -4.45 17.41
N GLU A 290 -10.24 -4.88 18.38
CA GLU A 290 -9.04 -4.15 18.82
C GLU A 290 -8.09 -3.91 17.65
N PHE A 291 -7.85 -4.93 16.81
CA PHE A 291 -7.01 -4.81 15.62
C PHE A 291 -7.56 -3.83 14.57
N ILE A 292 -8.87 -3.84 14.33
CA ILE A 292 -9.54 -2.97 13.35
C ILE A 292 -9.59 -1.52 13.85
N GLU A 293 -9.70 -1.30 15.14
CA GLU A 293 -9.66 0.04 15.73
C GLU A 293 -8.23 0.55 15.91
N TYR A 294 -7.24 -0.36 15.92
CA TYR A 294 -5.84 0.01 16.13
C TYR A 294 -5.28 0.89 15.02
N GLY A 295 -4.82 2.08 15.40
CA GLY A 295 -3.99 2.93 14.56
C GLY A 295 -2.51 2.58 14.74
N TYR A 296 -1.84 2.09 13.69
CA TYR A 296 -0.41 1.81 13.75
C TYR A 296 0.43 3.07 13.94
N LYS A 297 1.56 2.89 14.61
CA LYS A 297 2.50 3.94 15.00
C LYS A 297 3.79 3.85 14.21
N LEU A 298 4.37 5.01 13.96
CA LEU A 298 5.72 5.15 13.44
C LEU A 298 6.75 5.00 14.57
N PRO A 299 8.02 4.74 14.23
CA PRO A 299 9.05 4.62 15.26
C PRO A 299 9.25 5.88 16.14
N ASN A 300 8.91 7.06 15.64
CA ASN A 300 8.94 8.31 16.41
C ASN A 300 7.66 8.58 17.25
N GLY A 301 6.74 7.62 17.32
CA GLY A 301 5.52 7.70 18.13
C GLY A 301 4.32 8.37 17.47
N GLU A 302 4.46 8.90 16.25
CA GLU A 302 3.29 9.37 15.49
C GLU A 302 2.34 8.22 15.15
N ALA A 303 1.04 8.45 15.26
CA ALA A 303 0.02 7.45 14.98
C ALA A 303 -0.88 7.87 13.81
N THR A 304 -1.45 6.89 13.11
CA THR A 304 -2.49 7.15 12.10
C THR A 304 -3.77 7.69 12.75
N PRO A 305 -4.51 8.63 12.11
CA PRO A 305 -4.22 9.25 10.82
C PRO A 305 -3.07 10.28 10.87
N PHE A 306 -2.22 10.27 9.85
CA PHE A 306 -1.07 11.16 9.73
C PHE A 306 -1.44 12.52 9.13
N LYS A 307 -0.58 13.52 9.37
CA LYS A 307 -0.82 14.89 8.92
C LYS A 307 -0.56 15.05 7.42
N CYS A 308 -1.39 15.82 6.74
CA CYS A 308 -1.05 16.30 5.40
C CYS A 308 0.00 17.40 5.48
N LEU A 309 1.11 17.25 4.76
CA LEU A 309 2.21 18.22 4.75
C LEU A 309 2.21 19.13 3.51
N ASN A 310 1.20 19.01 2.64
CA ASN A 310 1.05 19.94 1.53
C ASN A 310 0.39 21.25 2.02
N PRO A 311 1.10 22.40 2.00
CA PRO A 311 0.57 23.68 2.45
C PRO A 311 -0.56 24.22 1.57
N PHE A 312 -0.72 23.69 0.35
CA PHE A 312 -1.81 24.06 -0.56
C PHE A 312 -3.04 23.16 -0.42
N CYS A 313 -3.01 22.18 0.50
CA CYS A 313 -4.16 21.35 0.82
C CYS A 313 -5.08 22.04 1.83
N LYS A 314 -6.41 21.92 1.64
CA LYS A 314 -7.41 22.37 2.63
C LYS A 314 -7.25 21.74 4.02
N TYR A 315 -6.59 20.58 4.11
CA TYR A 315 -6.32 19.86 5.36
C TYR A 315 -4.85 19.91 5.76
N TYR A 316 -4.11 20.94 5.34
CA TYR A 316 -2.72 21.13 5.73
C TYR A 316 -2.56 21.04 7.26
N ASN A 317 -1.58 20.25 7.70
CA ASN A 317 -1.24 19.97 9.10
C ASN A 317 -2.36 19.29 9.92
N GLN A 318 -3.43 18.81 9.28
CA GLN A 318 -4.51 18.05 9.93
C GLN A 318 -4.32 16.54 9.73
N PRO A 319 -4.68 15.69 10.73
CA PRO A 319 -4.51 14.25 10.69
C PRO A 319 -5.60 13.61 9.81
N LYS A 320 -5.29 13.40 8.52
CA LYS A 320 -6.23 12.90 7.49
C LYS A 320 -5.69 11.77 6.64
N ILE A 321 -4.41 11.42 6.76
CA ILE A 321 -3.76 10.41 5.92
C ILE A 321 -3.82 9.05 6.61
N ASN A 322 -4.50 8.10 5.98
CA ASN A 322 -4.45 6.68 6.39
C ASN A 322 -3.51 5.87 5.50
N TYR A 323 -3.34 6.27 4.24
CA TYR A 323 -2.51 5.56 3.27
C TYR A 323 -1.02 5.71 3.60
N ILE A 324 -0.35 4.57 3.79
CA ILE A 324 1.10 4.49 3.86
C ILE A 324 1.65 3.38 2.97
N GLN A 325 2.91 3.53 2.58
CA GLN A 325 3.75 2.45 2.06
C GLN A 325 5.07 2.45 2.80
N VAL A 326 5.59 1.27 3.11
CA VAL A 326 6.88 1.12 3.79
C VAL A 326 7.86 0.51 2.80
N PHE A 327 9.06 1.07 2.76
CA PHE A 327 10.19 0.58 1.98
C PHE A 327 11.37 0.36 2.92
N PHE A 328 12.14 -0.67 2.65
CA PHE A 328 13.34 -1.01 3.41
C PHE A 328 14.53 -1.08 2.45
N ASP A 329 15.58 -0.35 2.80
CA ASP A 329 16.87 -0.31 2.11
C ASP A 329 17.91 -0.93 3.04
N GLU A 330 18.25 -2.18 2.76
CA GLU A 330 19.18 -2.98 3.57
C GLU A 330 20.62 -2.43 3.49
N ASP A 331 21.05 -2.01 2.30
CA ASP A 331 22.40 -1.47 2.06
C ASP A 331 22.64 -0.17 2.85
N LEU A 332 21.61 0.68 2.95
CA LEU A 332 21.68 1.96 3.64
C LEU A 332 21.21 1.90 5.10
N TYR A 333 20.72 0.74 5.57
CA TYR A 333 20.13 0.55 6.90
C TYR A 333 19.04 1.60 7.19
N LYS A 334 18.11 1.74 6.24
CA LYS A 334 17.04 2.75 6.28
C LYS A 334 15.69 2.14 5.99
N VAL A 335 14.68 2.65 6.69
CA VAL A 335 13.27 2.43 6.35
C VAL A 335 12.68 3.78 5.93
N SER A 336 12.09 3.84 4.74
CA SER A 336 11.29 4.99 4.33
C SER A 336 9.82 4.63 4.36
N ILE A 337 9.01 5.57 4.88
CA ILE A 337 7.56 5.42 4.97
C ILE A 337 6.99 6.54 4.11
N ARG A 338 6.34 6.17 3.02
CA ARG A 338 5.65 7.10 2.13
C ARG A 338 4.21 7.26 2.57
N PHE A 339 3.75 8.50 2.54
CA PHE A 339 2.41 8.94 2.90
C PHE A 339 1.78 9.56 1.67
N ARG A 340 0.48 9.33 1.47
CA ARG A 340 -0.29 9.99 0.41
C ARG A 340 -1.57 10.56 0.97
N CYS A 341 -1.84 11.83 0.68
CA CYS A 341 -3.10 12.45 1.07
C CYS A 341 -4.19 12.12 0.06
N ASP A 342 -5.33 11.59 0.50
CA ASP A 342 -6.45 11.24 -0.39
C ASP A 342 -7.17 12.47 -0.99
N GLU A 343 -6.85 13.68 -0.52
CA GLU A 343 -7.51 14.92 -0.91
C GLU A 343 -6.66 15.76 -1.89
N CYS A 344 -5.39 15.99 -1.53
CA CYS A 344 -4.49 16.67 -2.47
C CYS A 344 -3.70 15.72 -3.37
N PHE A 345 -3.64 14.42 -3.07
CA PHE A 345 -2.81 13.40 -3.76
C PHE A 345 -1.30 13.61 -3.68
N GLU A 346 -0.85 14.65 -2.97
CA GLU A 346 0.57 14.83 -2.69
C GLU A 346 1.13 13.74 -1.78
N GLU A 347 2.37 13.39 -2.06
CA GLU A 347 3.13 12.38 -1.34
C GLU A 347 4.31 12.99 -0.59
N TYR A 348 4.66 12.38 0.52
CA TYR A 348 5.90 12.66 1.22
C TYR A 348 6.42 11.39 1.88
N GLU A 349 7.72 11.38 2.20
CA GLU A 349 8.38 10.26 2.84
C GLU A 349 9.01 10.69 4.16
N LYS A 350 8.87 9.86 5.19
CA LYS A 350 9.69 9.96 6.41
C LYS A 350 10.70 8.83 6.40
N ILE A 351 11.98 9.18 6.59
CA ILE A 351 13.09 8.24 6.51
C ILE A 351 13.66 8.03 7.91
N PHE A 352 13.79 6.78 8.32
CA PHE A 352 14.28 6.36 9.63
C PHE A 352 15.56 5.53 9.47
N ARG A 353 16.49 5.67 10.41
CA ARG A 353 17.66 4.80 10.53
C ARG A 353 17.27 3.54 11.30
N THR A 354 17.55 2.34 10.80
CA THR A 354 17.11 1.09 11.46
C THR A 354 17.84 0.79 12.77
N LYS A 355 19.07 1.29 12.93
CA LYS A 355 19.91 1.01 14.12
C LYS A 355 19.29 1.49 15.44
N ASP A 356 18.70 2.68 15.42
CA ASP A 356 18.16 3.38 16.60
C ASP A 356 16.75 3.93 16.37
N TRP A 357 16.18 3.69 15.18
CA TRP A 357 14.88 4.18 14.74
C TRP A 357 14.74 5.70 14.78
N SER A 358 15.87 6.43 14.77
CA SER A 358 15.88 7.88 14.70
C SER A 358 15.39 8.37 13.32
N MET A 359 14.56 9.42 13.32
CA MET A 359 14.14 10.06 12.07
C MET A 359 15.33 10.82 11.48
N ILE A 360 15.66 10.53 10.22
CA ILE A 360 16.71 11.20 9.45
C ILE A 360 16.15 12.48 8.82
N GLU A 361 15.07 12.35 8.05
CA GLU A 361 14.44 13.49 7.37
C GLU A 361 12.99 13.20 6.97
N THR A 362 12.24 14.26 6.71
CA THR A 362 10.98 14.23 5.96
C THR A 362 11.23 14.82 4.57
N ARG A 363 10.87 14.09 3.52
CA ARG A 363 11.06 14.48 2.11
C ARG A 363 9.71 14.65 1.43
N MET A 364 9.42 15.84 0.94
CA MET A 364 8.22 16.08 0.13
C MET A 364 8.47 15.69 -1.34
N ASP A 365 7.52 15.00 -1.95
CA ASP A 365 7.48 14.83 -3.40
C ASP A 365 6.65 15.98 -4.00
N TYR A 366 7.31 16.86 -4.74
CA TYR A 366 6.69 18.03 -5.33
C TYR A 366 6.06 17.69 -6.67
N SER A 367 4.80 17.25 -6.66
CA SER A 367 4.07 16.89 -7.88
C SER A 367 3.77 18.10 -8.77
N GLU A 368 3.22 17.84 -9.96
CA GLU A 368 2.71 18.89 -10.85
C GLU A 368 1.61 19.72 -10.16
N LYS A 369 0.69 19.07 -9.43
CA LYS A 369 -0.39 19.74 -8.69
C LYS A 369 0.12 20.60 -7.53
N TRP A 370 1.21 20.20 -6.87
CA TRP A 370 1.88 21.07 -5.92
C TRP A 370 2.39 22.34 -6.59
N ASN A 371 3.01 22.20 -7.77
CA ASN A 371 3.52 23.36 -8.53
C ASN A 371 2.37 24.26 -9.00
N GLU A 372 1.23 23.70 -9.43
CA GLU A 372 0.03 24.49 -9.75
C GLU A 372 -0.45 25.30 -8.53
N GLY A 373 -0.50 24.67 -7.34
CA GLY A 373 -0.83 25.35 -6.09
C GLY A 373 0.12 26.52 -5.78
N LEU A 374 1.42 26.31 -5.99
CA LEU A 374 2.43 27.37 -5.89
C LEU A 374 2.14 28.52 -6.88
N MET A 375 1.91 28.20 -8.16
CA MET A 375 1.65 29.23 -9.17
C MET A 375 0.40 30.04 -8.86
N LYS A 376 -0.67 29.37 -8.41
CA LYS A 376 -1.90 30.03 -8.01
C LYS A 376 -1.69 31.02 -6.86
N LYS A 377 -0.98 30.60 -5.81
CA LYS A 377 -0.67 31.49 -4.68
C LYS A 377 0.15 32.71 -5.10
N VAL A 378 1.12 32.53 -6.00
CA VAL A 378 2.01 33.61 -6.44
C VAL A 378 1.31 34.56 -7.41
N TYR A 379 0.65 34.04 -8.45
CA TYR A 379 0.17 34.85 -9.58
C TYR A 379 -1.30 35.26 -9.47
N GLU A 380 -2.15 34.43 -8.87
CA GLU A 380 -3.58 34.75 -8.71
C GLU A 380 -3.85 35.45 -7.38
N GLU A 381 -3.26 34.96 -6.29
CA GLU A 381 -3.45 35.51 -4.94
C GLU A 381 -2.40 36.58 -4.57
N GLY A 382 -1.33 36.72 -5.34
CA GLY A 382 -0.32 37.78 -5.15
C GLY A 382 0.57 37.60 -3.92
N LEU A 383 0.79 36.38 -3.43
CA LEU A 383 1.69 36.12 -2.30
C LEU A 383 3.15 36.31 -2.72
N ASP A 384 3.92 37.00 -1.88
CA ASP A 384 5.37 37.16 -2.04
C ASP A 384 6.14 35.85 -1.75
N ILE A 385 7.36 35.75 -2.31
CA ILE A 385 8.19 34.54 -2.21
C ILE A 385 8.55 34.23 -0.75
N GLU A 386 8.75 35.26 0.09
CA GLU A 386 9.06 35.11 1.50
C GLU A 386 7.93 34.43 2.28
N LYS A 387 6.67 34.84 2.05
CA LYS A 387 5.49 34.19 2.63
C LYS A 387 5.35 32.76 2.15
N ILE A 388 5.57 32.50 0.86
CA ILE A 388 5.53 31.13 0.33
C ILE A 388 6.62 30.27 0.94
N ALA A 389 7.85 30.78 1.05
CA ALA A 389 8.96 30.10 1.69
C ALA A 389 8.62 29.74 3.15
N PHE A 390 8.01 30.68 3.89
CA PHE A 390 7.53 30.43 5.24
C PHE A 390 6.43 29.35 5.29
N LEU A 391 5.42 29.43 4.40
CA LEU A 391 4.30 28.48 4.34
C LEU A 391 4.76 27.05 4.01
N THR A 392 5.72 26.93 3.11
CA THR A 392 6.22 25.65 2.57
C THR A 392 7.42 25.08 3.34
N ASN A 393 7.98 25.87 4.27
CA ASN A 393 9.25 25.59 4.94
C ASN A 393 10.40 25.32 3.95
N LEU A 394 10.36 25.96 2.78
CA LEU A 394 11.42 25.94 1.79
C LEU A 394 12.21 27.22 1.84
N ASN A 395 13.46 27.19 1.40
CA ASN A 395 14.19 28.43 1.22
C ASN A 395 13.68 29.17 -0.03
N THR A 396 13.84 30.49 -0.02
CA THR A 396 13.35 31.35 -1.10
C THR A 396 14.00 31.06 -2.46
N LEU A 397 15.23 30.50 -2.52
CA LEU A 397 15.81 30.04 -3.79
C LEU A 397 15.19 28.73 -4.28
N GLU A 398 14.80 27.80 -3.39
CA GLU A 398 14.05 26.62 -3.80
C GLU A 398 12.71 27.01 -4.45
N ILE A 399 12.04 28.05 -3.92
CA ILE A 399 10.83 28.60 -4.54
C ILE A 399 11.14 29.22 -5.91
N GLU A 400 12.18 30.05 -6.00
CA GLU A 400 12.63 30.64 -7.28
C GLU A 400 12.90 29.57 -8.35
N GLY A 401 13.60 28.49 -8.01
CA GLY A 401 13.89 27.39 -8.93
C GLY A 401 12.62 26.66 -9.37
N LYS A 402 11.67 26.44 -8.46
CA LYS A 402 10.36 25.86 -8.79
C LYS A 402 9.53 26.75 -9.70
N LEU A 403 9.62 28.08 -9.53
CA LEU A 403 8.99 29.04 -10.44
C LEU A 403 9.64 29.03 -11.83
N LEU A 404 10.94 28.74 -11.96
CA LEU A 404 11.62 28.68 -13.27
C LEU A 404 11.49 27.33 -13.98
N LYS A 405 11.10 26.27 -13.27
CA LYS A 405 11.05 24.91 -13.83
C LYS A 405 10.15 24.89 -15.08
N LYS A 406 10.70 24.37 -16.20
CA LYS A 406 10.08 24.38 -17.54
C LYS A 406 8.93 23.38 -17.69
N ASN A 407 7.89 23.53 -16.87
CA ASN A 407 6.56 23.01 -17.19
C ASN A 407 5.69 24.21 -17.56
N LYS A 408 4.92 24.12 -18.65
CA LYS A 408 4.03 25.21 -19.08
C LYS A 408 2.89 25.34 -18.08
N TYR A 409 3.02 26.25 -17.12
CA TYR A 409 1.85 26.74 -16.39
C TYR A 409 1.03 27.61 -17.34
N LYS A 410 -0.07 27.07 -17.87
CA LYS A 410 -1.06 27.87 -18.57
C LYS A 410 -2.03 28.38 -17.51
N SER A 411 -1.98 29.68 -17.23
CA SER A 411 -3.07 30.35 -16.51
C SER A 411 -4.39 30.02 -17.22
N VAL A 412 -5.41 29.64 -16.46
CA VAL A 412 -6.77 29.44 -17.00
C VAL A 412 -7.41 30.80 -17.31
N ASP A 413 -6.93 31.87 -16.68
CA ASP A 413 -7.44 33.23 -16.83
C ASP A 413 -6.54 34.06 -17.77
N GLU A 414 -7.07 34.45 -18.93
CA GLU A 414 -6.41 35.33 -19.90
C GLU A 414 -6.12 36.72 -19.32
N GLY A 415 -6.93 37.20 -18.37
CA GLY A 415 -6.74 38.47 -17.67
C GLY A 415 -5.46 38.50 -16.85
N ILE A 416 -5.07 37.37 -16.24
CA ILE A 416 -3.81 37.27 -15.49
C ILE A 416 -2.62 37.32 -16.44
N ALA A 417 -2.68 36.64 -17.59
CA ALA A 417 -1.61 36.69 -18.58
C ALA A 417 -1.41 38.11 -19.12
N TRP A 418 -2.49 38.82 -19.42
CA TRP A 418 -2.42 40.22 -19.85
C TRP A 418 -1.84 41.12 -18.75
N LYS A 419 -2.30 40.98 -17.50
CA LYS A 419 -1.79 41.72 -16.35
C LYS A 419 -0.28 41.52 -16.16
N MET A 420 0.21 40.28 -16.21
CA MET A 420 1.64 39.99 -16.09
C MET A 420 2.45 40.63 -17.23
N LYS A 421 1.96 40.62 -18.46
CA LYS A 421 2.61 41.30 -19.60
C LYS A 421 2.69 42.81 -19.38
N GLU A 422 1.61 43.42 -18.91
CA GLU A 422 1.56 44.86 -18.65
C GLU A 422 2.53 45.25 -17.51
N GLU A 423 2.50 44.52 -16.39
CA GLU A 423 3.41 44.74 -15.26
C GLU A 423 4.87 44.57 -15.67
N TRP A 424 5.19 43.55 -16.48
CA TRP A 424 6.55 43.32 -16.98
C TRP A 424 7.02 44.48 -17.85
N THR A 425 6.16 44.95 -18.75
CA THR A 425 6.45 46.10 -19.62
C THR A 425 6.71 47.36 -18.80
N ARG A 426 5.88 47.63 -17.78
CA ARG A 426 6.07 48.75 -16.86
C ARG A 426 7.39 48.64 -16.09
N LEU A 427 7.73 47.44 -15.59
CA LEU A 427 8.95 47.20 -14.83
C LEU A 427 10.21 47.44 -15.67
N ILE A 428 10.22 46.94 -16.92
CA ILE A 428 11.34 47.18 -17.85
C ILE A 428 11.46 48.68 -18.17
N ASN A 429 10.35 49.34 -18.49
CA ASN A 429 10.35 50.76 -18.83
C ASN A 429 10.78 51.66 -17.66
N ALA A 430 10.51 51.26 -16.41
CA ALA A 430 10.99 51.97 -15.23
C ALA A 430 12.49 51.77 -14.96
N ASN A 431 13.11 50.73 -15.53
CA ASN A 431 14.49 50.32 -15.22
C ASN A 431 15.36 50.22 -16.49
N ILE A 432 15.20 51.15 -17.42
CA ILE A 432 15.79 51.09 -18.78
C ILE A 432 17.32 51.00 -18.85
N TYR A 433 18.00 51.30 -17.75
CA TYR A 433 19.46 51.33 -17.64
C TYR A 433 20.05 50.12 -16.92
N GLN A 434 19.21 49.23 -16.38
CA GLN A 434 19.62 48.04 -15.64
C GLN A 434 19.67 46.81 -16.56
N SER A 435 20.48 45.82 -16.19
CA SER A 435 20.52 44.53 -16.88
C SER A 435 19.29 43.67 -16.57
N ILE A 436 18.96 42.70 -17.45
CA ILE A 436 17.89 41.73 -17.18
C ILE A 436 18.14 40.96 -15.88
N SER A 437 19.40 40.65 -15.56
CA SER A 437 19.77 39.98 -14.32
C SER A 437 19.48 40.85 -13.08
N GLU A 438 19.54 42.18 -13.18
CA GLU A 438 19.14 43.10 -12.10
C GLU A 438 17.62 43.24 -12.00
N ILE A 439 16.92 43.37 -13.13
CA ILE A 439 15.44 43.42 -13.18
C ILE A 439 14.84 42.13 -12.61
N LYS A 440 15.45 40.96 -12.89
CA LYS A 440 15.12 39.67 -12.29
C LYS A 440 15.11 39.72 -10.75
N GLN A 441 16.04 40.46 -10.13
CA GLN A 441 16.08 40.57 -8.67
C GLN A 441 15.04 41.55 -8.11
N LEU A 442 14.55 42.50 -8.92
CA LEU A 442 13.50 43.43 -8.50
C LEU A 442 12.14 42.74 -8.40
N ASN A 443 11.82 41.85 -9.34
CA ASN A 443 10.59 41.05 -9.30
C ASN A 443 10.81 39.68 -9.95
N PHE A 444 11.32 38.74 -9.16
CA PHE A 444 11.61 37.39 -9.63
C PHE A 444 10.36 36.63 -10.10
N PRO A 445 9.21 36.64 -9.38
CA PRO A 445 8.00 35.97 -9.85
C PRO A 445 7.59 36.38 -11.25
N LEU A 446 7.61 37.68 -11.53
CA LEU A 446 7.23 38.23 -12.83
C LEU A 446 8.22 37.82 -13.92
N TYR A 447 9.53 37.92 -13.64
CA TYR A 447 10.57 37.39 -14.53
C TYR A 447 10.34 35.92 -14.86
N ALA A 448 10.12 35.08 -13.83
CA ALA A 448 9.90 33.64 -14.01
C ALA A 448 8.63 33.32 -14.80
N TYR A 449 7.57 34.13 -14.65
CA TYR A 449 6.36 34.00 -15.46
C TYR A 449 6.65 34.25 -16.94
N MET A 450 7.36 35.34 -17.26
CA MET A 450 7.67 35.74 -18.63
C MET A 450 8.62 34.75 -19.33
N GLU A 451 9.60 34.22 -18.60
CA GLU A 451 10.54 33.24 -19.14
C GLU A 451 9.85 31.94 -19.56
N ARG A 452 8.78 31.53 -18.84
CA ARG A 452 8.01 30.32 -19.15
C ARG A 452 7.00 30.49 -20.27
N ASN A 453 6.32 31.64 -20.33
CA ASN A 453 5.12 31.82 -21.14
C ASN A 453 5.37 32.56 -22.47
N ASP A 454 6.26 33.55 -22.51
CA ASP A 454 6.35 34.47 -23.65
C ASP A 454 7.79 34.75 -24.14
N GLN A 455 8.80 34.08 -23.58
CA GLN A 455 10.23 34.31 -23.83
C GLN A 455 10.66 35.77 -23.64
N ILE A 456 11.48 36.04 -22.63
CA ILE A 456 11.83 37.41 -22.23
C ILE A 456 12.42 38.25 -23.37
N TRP A 457 13.26 37.65 -24.23
CA TRP A 457 13.94 38.36 -25.31
C TRP A 457 13.01 38.92 -26.40
N SER A 458 11.85 38.32 -26.61
CA SER A 458 10.88 38.77 -27.61
C SER A 458 10.12 40.01 -27.15
N ASN A 459 9.99 40.21 -25.83
CA ASN A 459 9.18 41.28 -25.25
C ASN A 459 9.96 42.54 -24.87
N ILE A 460 11.30 42.55 -25.02
CA ILE A 460 12.11 43.74 -24.74
C ILE A 460 12.15 44.64 -25.98
N PRO A 461 11.73 45.92 -25.91
CA PRO A 461 11.86 46.88 -27.00
C PRO A 461 13.29 47.03 -27.53
N GLY A 462 13.44 47.28 -28.83
CA GLY A 462 14.75 47.35 -29.50
C GLY A 462 15.72 48.38 -28.89
N GLU A 463 15.22 49.54 -28.50
CA GLU A 463 16.03 50.61 -27.88
C GLU A 463 16.61 50.21 -26.51
N LEU A 464 15.86 49.40 -25.76
CA LEU A 464 16.29 48.86 -24.46
C LEU A 464 17.41 47.84 -24.64
N LYS A 465 17.32 46.97 -25.66
CA LYS A 465 18.39 46.01 -25.99
C LYS A 465 19.71 46.74 -26.24
N SER A 466 19.68 47.86 -26.97
CA SER A 466 20.85 48.68 -27.26
C SER A 466 21.45 49.32 -26.00
N LYS A 467 20.61 49.89 -25.11
CA LYS A 467 21.05 50.52 -23.86
C LYS A 467 21.60 49.52 -22.84
N MET A 468 21.01 48.33 -22.74
CA MET A 468 21.47 47.24 -21.87
C MET A 468 22.86 46.72 -22.24
N ILE A 469 23.22 46.75 -23.54
CA ILE A 469 24.57 46.36 -24.01
C ILE A 469 25.62 47.36 -23.51
N ILE A 470 25.28 48.64 -23.49
CA ILE A 470 26.19 49.75 -23.14
C ILE A 470 26.46 49.80 -21.62
N ASN A 471 25.46 49.51 -20.79
CA ASN A 471 25.52 49.69 -19.34
C ASN A 471 25.99 48.48 -18.52
N ARG A 472 26.54 47.43 -19.14
CA ARG A 472 27.00 46.21 -18.45
C ARG A 472 27.97 46.44 -17.28
N GLY A 473 28.57 47.62 -17.15
CA GLY A 473 29.53 47.97 -16.10
C GLY A 473 28.98 48.70 -14.87
N ASN A 474 27.74 49.23 -14.87
CA ASN A 474 27.23 50.09 -13.78
C ASN A 474 26.25 49.32 -12.87
N THR A 475 26.80 48.43 -12.04
CA THR A 475 26.02 47.43 -11.29
C THR A 475 25.56 47.93 -9.93
N ASN A 476 24.35 47.52 -9.51
CA ASN A 476 23.86 47.79 -8.16
C ASN A 476 24.55 46.88 -7.12
N ASP A 477 25.67 47.34 -6.57
CA ASP A 477 26.51 46.58 -5.62
C ASP A 477 25.73 46.09 -4.38
N VAL A 478 24.79 46.88 -3.85
CA VAL A 478 23.99 46.49 -2.67
C VAL A 478 23.05 45.32 -2.99
N LEU A 479 22.41 45.35 -4.16
CA LEU A 479 21.54 44.27 -4.65
C LEU A 479 22.32 42.95 -4.79
N TRP A 480 23.47 43.00 -5.47
CA TRP A 480 24.29 41.82 -5.73
C TRP A 480 24.91 41.23 -4.47
N ARG A 481 25.33 42.05 -3.49
CA ARG A 481 25.79 41.55 -2.18
C ARG A 481 24.71 40.77 -1.44
N LYS A 482 23.46 41.24 -1.46
CA LYS A 482 22.32 40.51 -0.87
C LYS A 482 22.08 39.19 -1.59
N ARG A 483 22.10 39.20 -2.92
CA ARG A 483 21.95 38.00 -3.76
C ARG A 483 23.05 36.97 -3.51
N ASP A 484 24.31 37.40 -3.46
CA ASP A 484 25.47 36.53 -3.24
C ASP A 484 25.40 35.83 -1.88
N LYS A 485 25.03 36.54 -0.82
CA LYS A 485 24.83 35.94 0.50
C LYS A 485 23.72 34.88 0.48
N LYS A 486 22.60 35.17 -0.19
CA LYS A 486 21.43 34.27 -0.32
C LYS A 486 21.81 32.98 -1.06
N VAL A 487 22.47 33.11 -2.22
CA VAL A 487 22.93 31.97 -3.04
C VAL A 487 23.98 31.14 -2.30
N LEU A 488 24.94 31.78 -1.64
CA LEU A 488 25.94 31.08 -0.85
C LEU A 488 25.33 30.22 0.26
N LEU A 489 24.34 30.75 0.99
CA LEU A 489 23.66 30.01 2.06
C LEU A 489 22.92 28.80 1.50
N TYR A 490 22.22 28.96 0.39
CA TYR A 490 21.55 27.85 -0.29
C TYR A 490 22.55 26.76 -0.74
N PHE A 491 23.68 27.16 -1.33
CA PHE A 491 24.68 26.19 -1.79
C PHE A 491 25.34 25.45 -0.61
N LYS A 492 25.52 26.11 0.53
CA LYS A 492 25.97 25.46 1.77
C LYS A 492 24.95 24.43 2.26
N ASP A 493 23.66 24.77 2.24
CA ASP A 493 22.58 23.86 2.64
C ASP A 493 22.49 22.62 1.74
N ILE A 494 22.52 22.79 0.41
CA ILE A 494 22.55 21.68 -0.57
C ILE A 494 23.72 20.74 -0.27
N VAL A 495 24.91 21.30 -0.06
CA VAL A 495 26.13 20.53 0.24
C VAL A 495 25.96 19.76 1.56
N HIS A 496 25.44 20.41 2.59
CA HIS A 496 25.22 19.80 3.90
C HIS A 496 24.22 18.63 3.82
N LYS A 497 23.07 18.83 3.17
CA LYS A 497 22.09 17.77 2.88
C LYS A 497 22.73 16.60 2.12
N GLY A 498 23.68 16.87 1.23
CA GLY A 498 24.38 15.84 0.46
C GLY A 498 25.34 14.99 1.26
N ILE A 499 26.08 15.64 2.15
CA ILE A 499 26.98 14.97 3.09
C ILE A 499 26.17 14.05 4.02
N ILE A 500 25.06 14.53 4.59
CA ILE A 500 24.17 13.72 5.45
C ILE A 500 23.63 12.50 4.69
N ARG A 501 23.33 12.66 3.41
CA ARG A 501 22.85 11.58 2.53
C ARG A 501 23.95 10.67 2.00
N GLY A 502 25.22 10.86 2.37
CA GLY A 502 26.35 10.07 1.89
C GLY A 502 26.68 10.26 0.40
N LYS A 503 26.18 11.33 -0.23
CA LYS A 503 26.38 11.57 -1.66
C LYS A 503 27.72 12.26 -1.88
N VAL A 504 28.70 11.52 -2.41
CA VAL A 504 30.09 12.00 -2.58
C VAL A 504 30.21 13.07 -3.68
N LYS A 505 29.33 13.07 -4.68
CA LYS A 505 29.43 13.93 -5.87
C LYS A 505 28.62 15.23 -5.75
N VAL A 506 28.80 15.96 -4.65
CA VAL A 506 28.06 17.17 -4.30
C VAL A 506 28.15 18.28 -5.36
N TYR A 507 29.25 18.36 -6.11
CA TYR A 507 29.41 19.34 -7.20
C TYR A 507 28.34 19.22 -8.29
N TYR A 508 27.83 18.02 -8.59
CA TYR A 508 26.72 17.90 -9.55
C TYR A 508 25.47 18.62 -9.06
N TRP A 509 25.25 18.69 -7.75
CA TRP A 509 24.09 19.36 -7.18
C TRP A 509 24.24 20.88 -7.23
N ILE A 510 25.45 21.38 -7.01
CA ILE A 510 25.78 22.79 -7.22
C ILE A 510 25.59 23.14 -8.69
N SER A 511 26.11 22.34 -9.62
CA SER A 511 25.92 22.54 -11.06
C SER A 511 24.45 22.53 -11.46
N TYR A 512 23.68 21.58 -10.93
CA TYR A 512 22.25 21.48 -11.17
C TYR A 512 21.50 22.70 -10.64
N ALA A 513 21.82 23.16 -9.43
CA ALA A 513 21.24 24.37 -8.84
C ALA A 513 21.59 25.64 -9.63
N ILE A 514 22.79 25.74 -10.20
CA ILE A 514 23.18 26.85 -11.10
C ILE A 514 22.27 26.89 -12.33
N ASP A 515 21.99 25.73 -12.90
CA ASP A 515 21.17 25.61 -14.11
C ASP A 515 19.68 25.83 -13.80
N GLU A 516 19.14 25.26 -12.72
CA GLU A 516 17.74 25.44 -12.32
C GLU A 516 17.38 26.88 -11.96
N LEU A 517 18.31 27.63 -11.37
CA LEU A 517 18.09 29.02 -10.94
C LEU A 517 18.49 30.06 -11.99
N ASP A 518 18.94 29.62 -13.16
CA ASP A 518 19.56 30.46 -14.20
C ASP A 518 20.60 31.43 -13.60
N LEU A 519 21.55 30.88 -12.82
CA LEU A 519 22.57 31.68 -12.14
C LEU A 519 23.80 31.91 -13.00
N ARG A 520 23.93 31.26 -14.17
CA ARG A 520 25.14 31.34 -15.01
C ARG A 520 25.51 32.78 -15.36
N SER A 521 24.52 33.60 -15.70
CA SER A 521 24.68 35.02 -16.00
C SER A 521 24.91 35.88 -14.75
N GLU A 522 24.52 35.40 -13.57
CA GLU A 522 24.68 36.09 -12.28
C GLU A 522 26.06 35.83 -11.65
N LEU A 523 26.70 34.68 -11.93
CA LEU A 523 27.92 34.24 -11.25
C LEU A 523 29.09 35.25 -11.29
N CYS A 524 29.14 36.18 -12.25
CA CYS A 524 30.13 37.28 -12.28
C CYS A 524 29.93 38.32 -11.19
N TYR A 525 28.72 38.43 -10.65
CA TYR A 525 28.34 39.36 -9.60
C TYR A 525 28.28 38.69 -8.20
N LEU A 526 28.58 37.38 -8.10
CA LEU A 526 28.49 36.59 -6.86
C LEU A 526 29.87 36.07 -6.38
N PRO A 527 30.79 36.96 -5.96
CA PRO A 527 32.17 36.59 -5.63
C PRO A 527 32.30 35.59 -4.47
N MET A 528 31.47 35.68 -3.43
CA MET A 528 31.51 34.77 -2.29
C MET A 528 31.04 33.38 -2.69
N THR A 529 29.95 33.30 -3.45
CA THR A 529 29.42 32.04 -4.00
C THR A 529 30.43 31.40 -4.94
N ARG A 530 31.04 32.16 -5.85
CA ARG A 530 32.07 31.65 -6.78
C ARG A 530 33.25 31.02 -6.04
N LYS A 531 33.79 31.72 -5.04
CA LYS A 531 34.88 31.20 -4.19
C LYS A 531 34.49 29.89 -3.50
N TYR A 532 33.23 29.75 -3.09
CA TYR A 532 32.72 28.52 -2.48
C TYR A 532 32.62 27.36 -3.49
N ILE A 533 32.14 27.62 -4.71
CA ILE A 533 32.08 26.61 -5.79
C ILE A 533 33.50 26.10 -6.11
N GLU A 534 34.46 27.01 -6.29
CA GLU A 534 35.85 26.68 -6.60
C GLU A 534 36.49 25.80 -5.53
N LYS A 535 36.24 26.10 -4.25
CA LYS A 535 36.72 25.28 -3.11
C LYS A 535 36.25 23.83 -3.22
N HIS A 536 34.99 23.60 -3.60
CA HIS A 536 34.43 22.24 -3.72
C HIS A 536 34.91 21.50 -4.95
N LYS A 537 35.08 22.20 -6.08
CA LYS A 537 35.67 21.61 -7.29
C LYS A 537 37.08 21.07 -7.00
N LEU A 538 37.92 21.88 -6.34
CA LEU A 538 39.26 21.49 -5.92
C LEU A 538 39.26 20.32 -4.93
N PHE A 539 38.30 20.27 -4.00
CA PHE A 539 38.15 19.16 -3.06
C PHE A 539 37.85 17.83 -3.78
N LEU A 540 36.96 17.84 -4.76
CA LEU A 540 36.65 16.64 -5.55
C LEU A 540 37.81 16.23 -6.46
N ASP A 541 38.49 17.18 -7.08
CA ASP A 541 39.67 16.88 -7.90
C ASP A 541 40.77 16.21 -7.04
N LYS A 542 40.94 16.64 -5.78
CA LYS A 542 41.84 15.99 -4.81
C LYS A 542 41.36 14.61 -4.38
N LEU A 543 40.07 14.42 -4.09
CA LEU A 543 39.52 13.11 -3.75
C LEU A 543 39.62 12.11 -4.90
N ASN A 544 39.36 12.55 -6.14
CA ASN A 544 39.48 11.71 -7.33
C ASN A 544 40.95 11.33 -7.57
N LYS A 545 41.90 12.25 -7.38
CA LYS A 545 43.34 11.91 -7.41
C LYS A 545 43.72 10.88 -6.34
N ASN A 546 43.14 10.95 -5.15
CA ASN A 546 43.41 9.99 -4.07
C ASN A 546 42.71 8.63 -4.25
N ARG A 547 41.57 8.56 -4.97
CA ARG A 547 40.91 7.28 -5.29
C ARG A 547 41.75 6.37 -6.20
N TRP A 548 42.62 6.93 -7.03
CA TRP A 548 43.62 6.15 -7.78
C TRP A 548 44.77 5.62 -6.90
N ASN A 549 44.95 6.14 -5.69
CA ASN A 549 45.96 5.68 -4.73
C ASN A 549 45.41 4.73 -3.66
N PHE A 550 44.10 4.49 -3.60
CA PHE A 550 43.45 3.64 -2.58
C PHE A 550 42.93 2.30 -3.15
N GLN A 551 43.41 1.87 -4.33
CA GLN A 551 43.14 0.53 -4.88
C GLN A 551 44.13 -0.56 -4.41
N VAL A 552 44.99 -0.25 -3.45
CA VAL A 552 45.78 -1.24 -2.71
C VAL A 552 45.69 -0.89 -1.23
N LEU A 553 44.76 -1.52 -0.53
CA LEU A 553 44.84 -1.92 0.89
C LEU A 553 43.60 -2.73 1.25
#